data_AF-A0A3M6YHI9-F1
#
_entry.id   AF-A0A3M6YHI9-F1
#
_cell.length_a   1.000
_cell.length_b   1.000
_cell.length_c   1.000
_cell.angle_alpha   90.00
_cell.angle_beta   90.00
_cell.angle_gamma   90.00
#
_symmetry.space_group_name_H-M   'P 1'
#
loop_
_entity.id
_entity.type
_entity.pdbx_description
1 polymer ?
#
loop_
_entity_poly.entity_id
_entity_poly.type
_entity_poly.pdbx_seq_one_letter_code
_entity_poly.pdbx_strand_id
1 'polypeptide(L)'
;MFYYSSSILWPQMITQLYTDGGADWRYAVVLSLPQGFGIFTGALGLTFLGGVIRHWQWQLFGSSFIMVLFGSLTGLVNPYNRGTMIAFTYLSQLGFGWGLYLSIAITQMGVEHKDLGKAGGISGTFRFGAGAIGTTIYSTVLSNSLSKAIANRVPDAALDAGLSQGRLTELLSAVGTADLSTANFSSAVVEAVTLASKQAYCHAFFVVAMTSMAFGIIGLIACACCKDVDHRMDQHIEVFLENDKLADRNKFR
;
A
#
# COMPACT_ATOMS: atom_id res chain seq x y z
N MET A 1 -0.49 -6.06 4.14
CA MET A 1 0.89 -5.67 3.73
C MET A 1 0.90 -4.67 2.59
N PHE A 2 0.06 -4.84 1.57
CA PHE A 2 -0.11 -3.88 0.47
C PHE A 2 -0.44 -2.44 0.88
N TYR A 3 -1.18 -2.22 1.97
CA TYR A 3 -1.41 -0.88 2.52
C TYR A 3 -0.10 -0.15 2.87
N TYR A 4 0.82 -0.82 3.58
CA TYR A 4 2.10 -0.21 3.96
C TYR A 4 3.01 0.00 2.75
N SER A 5 3.02 -0.93 1.80
CA SER A 5 3.71 -0.74 0.53
C SER A 5 3.15 0.49 -0.21
N SER A 6 1.82 0.60 -0.33
CA SER A 6 1.18 1.73 -1.00
C SER A 6 1.40 3.05 -0.26
N SER A 7 1.35 3.07 1.07
CA SER A 7 1.60 4.27 1.89
C SER A 7 3.06 4.74 1.86
N ILE A 8 4.01 3.89 1.44
CA ILE A 8 5.41 4.27 1.23
C ILE A 8 5.64 4.64 -0.24
N LEU A 9 5.17 3.79 -1.15
CA LEU A 9 5.38 3.93 -2.59
C LEU A 9 4.62 5.11 -3.16
N TRP A 10 3.35 5.32 -2.80
CA TRP A 10 2.51 6.36 -3.40
C TRP A 10 3.04 7.77 -3.13
N PRO A 11 3.41 8.14 -1.89
CA PRO A 11 4.07 9.44 -1.65
C PRO A 11 5.39 9.58 -2.41
N GLN A 12 6.20 8.52 -2.48
CA GLN A 12 7.46 8.54 -3.24
C GLN A 12 7.22 8.71 -4.75
N MET A 13 6.20 8.05 -5.31
CA MET A 13 5.79 8.20 -6.71
C MET A 13 5.31 9.62 -7.00
N ILE A 14 4.49 10.20 -6.12
CA ILE A 14 4.04 11.60 -6.25
C ILE A 14 5.25 12.53 -6.31
N THR A 15 6.12 12.48 -5.30
CA THR A 15 7.25 13.40 -5.17
C THR A 15 8.26 13.25 -6.31
N GLN A 16 8.65 12.02 -6.64
CA GLN A 16 9.76 11.75 -7.56
C GLN A 16 9.35 11.73 -9.04
N LEU A 17 8.09 11.39 -9.35
CA LEU A 17 7.64 11.24 -10.74
C LEU A 17 6.69 12.35 -11.19
N TYR A 18 5.86 12.91 -10.29
CA TYR A 18 4.71 13.73 -10.69
C TYR A 18 4.76 15.19 -10.25
N THR A 19 5.52 15.52 -9.20
CA THR A 19 5.62 16.88 -8.67
C THR A 19 7.03 17.46 -8.74
N ASP A 20 7.89 16.94 -9.63
CA ASP A 20 9.27 17.36 -9.85
C ASP A 20 10.04 17.65 -8.54
N GLY A 21 10.07 16.68 -7.62
CA GLY A 21 10.76 16.80 -6.33
C GLY A 21 9.98 17.55 -5.24
N GLY A 22 8.71 17.91 -5.48
CA GLY A 22 7.84 18.55 -4.50
C GLY A 22 7.59 20.04 -4.74
N ALA A 23 7.93 20.56 -5.92
CA ALA A 23 7.72 21.96 -6.29
C ALA A 23 6.22 22.35 -6.28
N ASP A 24 5.33 21.42 -6.64
CA ASP A 24 3.87 21.61 -6.57
C ASP A 24 3.26 20.85 -5.38
N TRP A 25 3.39 21.42 -4.19
CA TRP A 25 2.88 20.84 -2.95
C TRP A 25 1.35 20.72 -2.94
N ARG A 26 0.62 21.64 -3.59
CA ARG A 26 -0.85 21.62 -3.63
C ARG A 26 -1.33 20.42 -4.42
N TYR A 27 -0.71 20.17 -5.57
CA TYR A 27 -1.01 19.02 -6.40
C TYR A 27 -0.61 17.71 -5.72
N ALA A 28 0.51 17.68 -5.00
CA ALA A 28 0.91 16.53 -4.18
C ALA A 28 -0.15 16.14 -3.14
N VAL A 29 -0.73 17.13 -2.45
CA VAL A 29 -1.81 16.90 -1.47
C VAL A 29 -3.05 16.32 -2.15
N VAL A 30 -3.46 16.87 -3.29
CA VAL A 30 -4.63 16.34 -4.04
C VAL A 30 -4.39 14.89 -4.48
N LEU A 31 -3.17 14.56 -4.92
CA LEU A 31 -2.81 13.19 -5.31
C LEU A 31 -2.76 12.21 -4.13
N SER A 32 -2.69 12.66 -2.88
CA SER A 32 -2.76 11.78 -1.71
C SER A 32 -4.19 11.35 -1.36
N LEU A 33 -5.20 12.14 -1.76
CA LEU A 33 -6.62 11.90 -1.43
C LEU A 33 -7.18 10.57 -1.94
N PRO A 34 -6.88 10.10 -3.17
CA PRO A 34 -7.43 8.85 -3.71
C PRO A 34 -7.17 7.63 -2.82
N GLN A 35 -6.03 7.58 -2.12
CA GLN A 35 -5.74 6.49 -1.19
C GLN A 35 -6.73 6.47 -0.03
N GLY A 36 -6.97 7.61 0.63
CA GLY A 36 -7.91 7.72 1.74
C GLY A 36 -9.35 7.47 1.32
N PHE A 37 -9.76 8.04 0.18
CA PHE A 37 -11.09 7.81 -0.38
C PHE A 37 -11.31 6.35 -0.77
N GLY A 38 -10.30 5.66 -1.29
CA GLY A 38 -10.36 4.22 -1.57
C GLY A 38 -10.75 3.42 -0.33
N ILE A 39 -10.03 3.62 0.77
CA ILE A 39 -10.31 2.93 2.05
C ILE A 39 -11.71 3.26 2.54
N PHE A 40 -12.09 4.53 2.53
CA PHE A 40 -13.42 4.98 2.96
C PHE A 40 -14.53 4.32 2.15
N THR A 41 -14.42 4.34 0.81
CA THR A 41 -15.41 3.72 -0.08
C THR A 41 -15.46 2.20 0.08
N GLY A 42 -14.32 1.53 0.31
CA GLY A 42 -14.29 0.10 0.62
C GLY A 42 -14.99 -0.25 1.93
N ALA A 43 -14.81 0.59 2.96
CA ALA A 43 -15.48 0.44 4.25
C ALA A 43 -17.00 0.62 4.14
N LEU A 44 -17.45 1.69 3.48
CA LEU A 44 -18.88 1.91 3.20
C LEU A 44 -19.47 0.78 2.37
N GLY A 45 -18.74 0.30 1.36
CA GLY A 45 -19.14 -0.84 0.56
C GLY A 45 -19.45 -2.05 1.42
N LEU A 46 -18.55 -2.41 2.35
CA LEU A 46 -18.77 -3.53 3.26
C LEU A 46 -20.02 -3.31 4.13
N THR A 47 -20.21 -2.10 4.66
CA THR A 47 -21.36 -1.78 5.52
C THR A 47 -22.70 -1.95 4.79
N PHE A 48 -22.81 -1.50 3.53
CA PHE A 48 -24.07 -1.56 2.79
C PHE A 48 -24.30 -2.89 2.06
N LEU A 49 -23.25 -3.48 1.50
CA LEU A 49 -23.35 -4.65 0.61
C LEU A 49 -22.94 -5.96 1.29
N GLY A 50 -22.16 -5.90 2.37
CA GLY A 50 -21.66 -7.11 3.04
C GLY A 50 -22.77 -8.02 3.53
N GLY A 51 -23.78 -7.44 4.20
CA GLY A 51 -24.94 -8.18 4.70
C GLY A 51 -25.89 -8.71 3.61
N VAL A 52 -25.82 -8.16 2.39
CA VAL A 52 -26.61 -8.63 1.23
C VAL A 52 -25.95 -9.86 0.60
N ILE A 53 -24.62 -9.88 0.52
CA ILE A 53 -23.86 -10.96 -0.15
C ILE A 53 -23.72 -12.19 0.76
N ARG A 54 -23.62 -12.01 2.10
CA ARG A 54 -23.49 -13.03 3.18
C ARG A 54 -22.32 -14.03 3.10
N HIS A 55 -21.73 -14.26 1.93
CA HIS A 55 -20.59 -15.17 1.76
C HIS A 55 -19.28 -14.51 2.23
N TRP A 56 -19.12 -14.35 3.55
CA TRP A 56 -18.06 -13.54 4.16
C TRP A 56 -16.64 -14.02 3.84
N GLN A 57 -16.41 -15.34 3.78
CA GLN A 57 -15.12 -15.90 3.35
C GLN A 57 -14.76 -15.47 1.91
N TRP A 58 -15.73 -15.53 0.99
CA TRP A 58 -15.53 -15.19 -0.42
C TRP A 58 -15.41 -13.68 -0.64
N GLN A 59 -16.12 -12.88 0.16
CA GLN A 59 -15.93 -11.43 0.19
C GLN A 59 -14.53 -11.06 0.67
N LEU A 60 -14.00 -11.74 1.70
CA LEU A 60 -12.64 -11.52 2.19
C LEU A 60 -11.60 -11.91 1.12
N PHE A 61 -11.79 -13.05 0.46
CA PHE A 61 -10.93 -13.47 -0.63
C PHE A 61 -10.99 -12.50 -1.82
N GLY A 62 -12.19 -12.11 -2.27
CA GLY A 62 -12.39 -11.23 -3.41
C GLY A 62 -11.83 -9.82 -3.18
N SER A 63 -12.07 -9.24 -2.00
CA SER A 63 -11.51 -7.93 -1.62
C SER A 63 -9.98 -7.97 -1.51
N SER A 64 -9.43 -9.04 -0.93
CA SER A 64 -7.98 -9.27 -0.88
C SER A 64 -7.39 -9.46 -2.27
N PHE A 65 -8.10 -10.13 -3.18
CA PHE A 65 -7.67 -10.35 -4.56
C PHE A 65 -7.59 -9.03 -5.34
N ILE A 66 -8.62 -8.19 -5.23
CA ILE A 66 -8.63 -6.83 -5.80
C ILE A 66 -7.45 -6.03 -5.28
N MET A 67 -7.20 -6.05 -3.96
CA MET A 67 -6.05 -5.37 -3.36
C MET A 67 -4.72 -5.86 -3.95
N VAL A 68 -4.50 -7.17 -4.03
CA VAL A 68 -3.24 -7.74 -4.54
C VAL A 68 -3.08 -7.48 -6.04
N LEU A 69 -4.14 -7.63 -6.84
CA LEU A 69 -4.12 -7.42 -8.28
C LEU A 69 -3.76 -5.97 -8.62
N PHE A 70 -4.55 -5.03 -8.15
CA PHE A 70 -4.33 -3.61 -8.46
C PHE A 70 -3.09 -3.05 -7.77
N GLY A 71 -2.76 -3.53 -6.57
CA GLY A 71 -1.50 -3.21 -5.91
C GLY A 71 -0.30 -3.66 -6.72
N SER A 72 -0.32 -4.86 -7.30
CA SER A 72 0.79 -5.36 -8.14
C SER A 72 0.88 -4.61 -9.47
N LEU A 73 -0.25 -4.20 -10.04
CA LEU A 73 -0.31 -3.40 -11.27
C LEU A 73 0.31 -2.00 -11.11
N THR A 74 0.42 -1.48 -9.88
CA THR A 74 1.20 -0.24 -9.64
C THR A 74 2.68 -0.38 -9.99
N GLY A 75 3.21 -1.60 -10.12
CA GLY A 75 4.55 -1.85 -10.62
C GLY A 75 4.76 -1.42 -12.08
N LEU A 76 3.69 -1.25 -12.86
CA LEU A 76 3.75 -0.74 -14.24
C LEU A 76 3.87 0.80 -14.29
N VAL A 77 4.32 1.42 -13.20
CA VAL A 77 4.47 2.86 -13.07
C VAL A 77 5.40 3.43 -14.15
N ASN A 78 4.97 4.54 -14.72
CA ASN A 78 5.70 5.31 -15.72
C ASN A 78 5.47 6.80 -15.42
N PRO A 79 6.46 7.70 -15.62
CA PRO A 79 6.27 9.13 -15.43
C PRO A 79 5.06 9.74 -16.16
N TYR A 80 4.60 9.09 -17.24
CA TYR A 80 3.50 9.55 -18.09
C TYR A 80 2.13 8.95 -17.74
N ASN A 81 2.03 7.86 -16.95
CA ASN A 81 0.77 7.13 -16.74
C ASN A 81 0.04 7.45 -15.41
N ARG A 82 0.04 8.74 -15.06
CA ARG A 82 -0.51 9.30 -13.81
C ARG A 82 -1.93 8.82 -13.48
N GLY A 83 -2.87 8.99 -14.42
CA GLY A 83 -4.28 8.65 -14.21
C GLY A 83 -4.49 7.16 -13.91
N THR A 84 -3.77 6.30 -14.60
CA THR A 84 -3.80 4.84 -14.40
C THR A 84 -3.30 4.48 -13.00
N MET A 85 -2.21 5.11 -12.55
CA MET A 85 -1.63 4.84 -11.23
C MET A 85 -2.54 5.32 -10.09
N ILE A 86 -3.23 6.45 -10.26
CA ILE A 86 -4.27 6.91 -9.33
C ILE A 86 -5.41 5.88 -9.24
N ALA A 87 -5.90 5.41 -10.39
CA ALA A 87 -6.98 4.42 -10.44
C ALA A 87 -6.58 3.10 -9.79
N PHE A 88 -5.39 2.59 -10.09
CA PHE A 88 -4.88 1.35 -9.48
C PHE A 88 -4.68 1.49 -7.97
N THR A 89 -4.15 2.62 -7.52
CA THR A 89 -4.03 2.91 -6.08
C THR A 89 -5.40 2.94 -5.43
N TYR A 90 -6.36 3.68 -5.99
CA TYR A 90 -7.73 3.75 -5.46
C TYR A 90 -8.39 2.37 -5.36
N LEU A 91 -8.34 1.56 -6.41
CA LEU A 91 -8.94 0.23 -6.44
C LEU A 91 -8.25 -0.74 -5.46
N SER A 92 -6.92 -0.66 -5.35
CA SER A 92 -6.17 -1.43 -4.36
C SER A 92 -6.59 -1.07 -2.93
N GLN A 93 -6.77 0.22 -2.65
CA GLN A 93 -7.16 0.72 -1.33
C GLN A 93 -8.63 0.46 -0.99
N LEU A 94 -9.50 0.41 -2.00
CA LEU A 94 -10.89 -0.05 -1.86
C LEU A 94 -10.94 -1.50 -1.40
N GLY A 95 -10.19 -2.39 -2.07
CA GLY A 95 -10.08 -3.79 -1.66
C GLY A 95 -9.52 -3.94 -0.24
N PHE A 96 -8.50 -3.14 0.09
CA PHE A 96 -7.94 -3.10 1.45
C PHE A 96 -8.98 -2.66 2.49
N GLY A 97 -9.70 -1.55 2.25
CA GLY A 97 -10.71 -1.05 3.17
C GLY A 97 -11.77 -2.11 3.47
N TRP A 98 -12.30 -2.75 2.44
CA TRP A 98 -13.27 -3.83 2.60
C TRP A 98 -12.72 -5.01 3.41
N GLY A 99 -11.59 -5.57 2.97
CA GLY A 99 -11.00 -6.76 3.62
C GLY A 99 -10.55 -6.50 5.05
N LEU A 100 -10.07 -5.29 5.34
CA LEU A 100 -9.63 -4.89 6.67
C LEU A 100 -10.76 -4.96 7.70
N TYR A 101 -11.87 -4.26 7.43
CA TYR A 101 -13.00 -4.25 8.37
C TYR A 101 -13.65 -5.63 8.48
N LEU A 102 -13.73 -6.37 7.37
CA LEU A 102 -14.26 -7.72 7.37
C LEU A 102 -13.41 -8.68 8.22
N SER A 103 -12.08 -8.58 8.12
CA SER A 103 -11.16 -9.40 8.95
C SER A 103 -11.33 -9.15 10.44
N ILE A 104 -11.58 -7.89 10.83
CA ILE A 104 -11.86 -7.52 12.22
C ILE A 104 -13.18 -8.14 12.68
N ALA A 105 -14.24 -8.01 11.88
CA ALA A 105 -15.56 -8.58 12.17
C ALA A 105 -15.51 -10.11 12.32
N ILE A 106 -14.82 -10.80 11.40
CA ILE A 106 -14.60 -12.25 11.44
C ILE A 106 -13.85 -12.66 12.71
N THR A 107 -12.80 -11.92 13.08
CA THR A 107 -12.02 -12.23 14.28
C THR A 107 -12.85 -12.06 15.56
N GLN A 108 -13.70 -11.03 15.61
CA GLN A 108 -14.53 -10.74 16.78
C GLN A 108 -15.70 -11.74 16.90
N MET A 109 -16.36 -12.12 15.81
CA MET A 109 -17.48 -13.08 15.86
C MET A 109 -17.06 -14.54 15.89
N GLY A 110 -15.79 -14.84 15.60
CA GLY A 110 -15.25 -16.20 15.68
C GLY A 110 -14.97 -16.70 17.10
N VAL A 111 -15.11 -15.87 18.13
CA VAL A 111 -14.78 -16.20 19.52
C VAL A 111 -15.95 -16.01 20.46
N GLU A 112 -15.91 -16.68 21.62
CA GLU A 112 -16.86 -16.43 22.70
C GLU A 112 -16.69 -15.01 23.28
N HIS A 113 -17.78 -14.42 23.77
CA HIS A 113 -17.80 -13.04 24.27
C HIS A 113 -16.71 -12.76 25.34
N LYS A 114 -16.44 -13.73 26.20
CA LYS A 114 -15.41 -13.67 27.26
C LYS A 114 -13.98 -13.51 26.72
N ASP A 115 -13.74 -13.94 25.49
CA ASP A 115 -12.42 -13.97 24.84
C ASP A 115 -12.26 -12.90 23.75
N LEU A 116 -13.25 -12.02 23.56
CA LEU A 116 -13.20 -10.92 22.59
C LEU A 116 -11.95 -10.05 22.74
N GLY A 117 -11.58 -9.72 23.99
CA GLY A 117 -10.38 -8.93 24.29
C GLY A 117 -9.10 -9.65 23.86
N LYS A 118 -9.02 -10.96 24.08
CA LYS A 118 -7.85 -11.78 23.68
C LYS A 118 -7.74 -11.88 22.16
N ALA A 119 -8.85 -12.15 21.48
CA ALA A 119 -8.90 -12.26 20.03
C ALA A 119 -8.53 -10.93 19.34
N GLY A 120 -9.12 -9.83 19.80
CA GLY A 120 -8.79 -8.49 19.32
C GLY A 120 -7.33 -8.10 19.58
N GLY A 121 -6.82 -8.41 20.78
CA GLY A 121 -5.42 -8.17 21.14
C GLY A 121 -4.44 -8.92 20.24
N ILE A 122 -4.62 -10.24 20.08
CA ILE A 122 -3.75 -11.08 19.23
C ILE A 122 -3.79 -10.59 17.77
N SER A 123 -4.98 -10.34 17.23
CA SER A 123 -5.14 -9.82 15.86
C SER A 123 -4.48 -8.47 15.67
N GLY A 124 -4.63 -7.56 16.64
CA GLY A 124 -3.95 -6.27 16.67
C GLY A 124 -2.43 -6.42 16.68
N THR A 125 -1.87 -7.27 17.54
CA THR A 125 -0.43 -7.53 17.62
C THR A 125 0.12 -8.04 16.29
N PHE A 126 -0.53 -9.02 15.67
CA PHE A 126 -0.09 -9.51 14.36
C PHE A 126 -0.19 -8.43 13.28
N ARG A 127 -1.25 -7.62 13.29
CA ARG A 127 -1.43 -6.52 12.33
C ARG A 127 -0.30 -5.50 12.42
N PHE A 128 0.02 -5.02 13.62
CA PHE A 128 1.06 -4.01 13.82
C PHE A 128 2.46 -4.61 13.65
N GLY A 129 2.71 -5.80 14.19
CA GLY A 129 3.99 -6.50 14.06
C GLY A 129 4.34 -6.81 12.61
N ALA A 130 3.39 -7.40 11.87
CA ALA A 130 3.59 -7.64 10.44
C ALA A 130 3.70 -6.32 9.65
N GLY A 131 2.99 -5.26 10.07
CA GLY A 131 3.10 -3.93 9.47
C GLY A 131 4.50 -3.33 9.57
N ALA A 132 5.14 -3.47 10.74
CA ALA A 132 6.51 -3.04 10.96
C ALA A 132 7.50 -3.86 10.10
N ILE A 133 7.36 -5.19 10.08
CA ILE A 133 8.20 -6.07 9.26
C ILE A 133 8.07 -5.73 7.77
N GLY A 134 6.84 -5.60 7.28
CA GLY A 134 6.57 -5.28 5.88
C GLY A 134 7.15 -3.93 5.48
N THR A 135 6.98 -2.91 6.32
CA THR A 135 7.55 -1.56 6.09
C THR A 135 9.07 -1.62 5.96
N THR A 136 9.76 -2.32 6.87
CA THR A 136 11.21 -2.48 6.82
C THR A 136 11.67 -3.22 5.56
N ILE A 137 11.00 -4.32 5.19
CA ILE A 137 11.31 -5.06 3.96
C ILE A 137 11.16 -4.16 2.73
N TYR A 138 10.03 -3.48 2.59
CA TYR A 138 9.77 -2.64 1.41
C TYR A 138 10.74 -1.47 1.30
N SER A 139 11.04 -0.78 2.40
CA SER A 139 12.02 0.32 2.41
C SER A 139 13.43 -0.17 2.06
N THR A 140 13.82 -1.36 2.57
CA THR A 140 15.13 -1.95 2.28
C THR A 140 15.25 -2.38 0.82
N VAL A 141 14.23 -3.07 0.29
CA VAL A 141 14.17 -3.49 -1.11
C VAL A 141 14.17 -2.28 -2.04
N LEU A 142 13.41 -1.23 -1.71
CA LEU A 142 13.37 0.01 -2.47
C LEU A 142 14.77 0.66 -2.52
N SER A 143 15.40 0.85 -1.37
CA SER A 143 16.72 1.49 -1.27
C SER A 143 17.82 0.72 -2.02
N ASN A 144 17.86 -0.61 -1.85
CA ASN A 144 18.84 -1.46 -2.53
C ASN A 144 18.61 -1.51 -4.05
N SER A 145 17.35 -1.63 -4.48
CA SER A 145 17.01 -1.68 -5.90
C SER A 145 17.25 -0.35 -6.59
N LEU A 146 16.95 0.76 -5.91
CA LEU A 146 17.20 2.11 -6.40
C LEU A 146 18.69 2.38 -6.52
N SER A 147 19.47 2.11 -5.47
CA SER A 147 20.93 2.28 -5.49
C SER A 147 21.57 1.51 -6.65
N LYS A 148 21.15 0.26 -6.86
CA LYS A 148 21.64 -0.58 -7.97
C LYS A 148 21.22 -0.04 -9.34
N ALA A 149 19.97 0.43 -9.47
CA ALA A 149 19.47 0.96 -10.74
C ALA A 149 20.12 2.31 -11.09
N ILE A 150 20.37 3.17 -10.10
CA ILE A 150 21.10 4.44 -10.26
C ILE A 150 22.54 4.16 -10.68
N ALA A 151 23.25 3.29 -9.96
CA ALA A 151 24.64 2.94 -10.27
C ALA A 151 24.81 2.35 -11.68
N ASN A 152 23.79 1.70 -12.23
CA ASN A 152 23.82 1.13 -13.58
C ASN A 152 23.40 2.12 -14.68
N ARG A 153 22.44 3.02 -14.42
CA ARG A 153 21.83 3.85 -15.49
C ARG A 153 22.32 5.29 -15.54
N VAL A 154 22.67 5.85 -14.38
CA VAL A 154 23.08 7.26 -14.29
C VAL A 154 24.47 7.49 -14.90
N PRO A 155 25.48 6.62 -14.68
CA PRO A 155 26.77 6.76 -15.34
C PRO A 155 26.70 6.80 -16.86
N ASP A 156 25.99 5.82 -17.45
CA ASP A 156 25.87 5.70 -18.91
C ASP A 156 25.18 6.94 -19.49
N ALA A 157 24.07 7.38 -18.90
CA ALA A 157 23.35 8.58 -19.33
C ALA A 157 24.17 9.87 -19.20
N ALA A 158 25.02 9.97 -18.17
CA ALA A 158 25.89 11.14 -17.97
C ALA A 158 27.04 11.18 -18.97
N LEU A 159 27.65 10.03 -19.27
CA LEU A 159 28.73 9.90 -20.26
C LEU A 159 28.21 10.18 -21.68
N ASP A 160 27.04 9.64 -22.03
CA ASP A 160 26.39 9.90 -23.32
C ASP A 160 26.00 11.38 -23.50
N ALA A 161 25.67 12.06 -22.40
CA ALA A 161 25.41 13.50 -22.40
C ALA A 161 26.68 14.38 -22.43
N GLY A 162 27.87 13.76 -22.51
CA GLY A 162 29.14 14.45 -22.69
C GLY A 162 29.86 14.83 -21.39
N LEU A 163 29.50 14.24 -20.25
CA LEU A 163 30.24 14.45 -19.00
C LEU A 163 31.59 13.73 -19.05
N SER A 164 32.66 14.38 -18.58
CA SER A 164 33.95 13.72 -18.43
C SER A 164 33.93 12.71 -17.28
N GLN A 165 34.58 11.56 -17.47
CA GLN A 165 34.59 10.44 -16.52
C GLN A 165 35.12 10.84 -15.12
N GLY A 166 35.96 11.88 -15.03
CA GLY A 166 36.48 12.41 -13.77
C GLY A 166 35.44 13.13 -12.89
N ARG A 167 34.30 13.59 -13.46
CA ARG A 167 33.22 14.26 -12.71
C ARG A 167 32.06 13.31 -12.35
N LEU A 168 32.19 12.02 -12.67
CA LEU A 168 31.13 11.04 -12.46
C LEU A 168 30.83 10.82 -10.97
N THR A 169 31.86 10.79 -10.12
CA THR A 169 31.71 10.63 -8.67
C THR A 169 31.03 11.84 -8.03
N GLU A 170 31.37 13.06 -8.48
CA GLU A 170 30.73 14.32 -8.05
C GLU A 170 29.25 14.33 -8.45
N LEU A 171 28.95 13.95 -9.69
CA LEU A 171 27.58 13.83 -10.18
C LEU A 171 26.77 12.80 -9.39
N LEU A 172 27.31 11.60 -9.15
CA LEU A 172 26.63 10.56 -8.37
C LEU A 172 26.35 10.99 -6.93
N SER A 173 27.21 11.83 -6.33
CA SER A 173 26.94 12.41 -5.01
C SER A 173 25.88 13.52 -5.02
N ALA A 174 25.65 14.17 -6.17
CA ALA A 174 24.66 15.23 -6.35
C ALA A 174 23.29 14.69 -6.83
N VAL A 175 23.22 13.46 -7.35
CA VAL A 175 21.97 12.86 -7.85
C VAL A 175 20.96 12.71 -6.72
N GLY A 176 19.78 13.34 -6.90
CA GLY A 176 18.70 13.32 -5.91
C GLY A 176 18.81 14.38 -4.82
N THR A 177 19.82 15.26 -4.87
CA THR A 177 19.91 16.46 -4.02
C THR A 177 19.64 17.73 -4.82
N ALA A 178 19.43 18.85 -4.11
CA ALA A 178 19.33 20.17 -4.74
C ALA A 178 20.63 20.55 -5.48
N ASP A 179 21.75 19.90 -5.13
CA ASP A 179 23.08 20.20 -5.66
C ASP A 179 23.24 19.82 -7.13
N LEU A 180 22.40 18.91 -7.65
CA LEU A 180 22.41 18.55 -9.06
C LEU A 180 22.19 19.77 -9.98
N SER A 181 21.40 20.73 -9.52
CA SER A 181 21.09 21.97 -10.25
C SER A 181 22.11 23.08 -10.04
N THR A 182 22.91 23.03 -8.98
CA THR A 182 23.86 24.08 -8.60
C THR A 182 25.32 23.75 -8.96
N ALA A 183 25.63 22.48 -9.24
CA ALA A 183 27.01 21.98 -9.47
C ALA A 183 27.62 22.28 -10.86
N ASN A 184 27.16 23.35 -11.55
CA ASN A 184 27.66 23.78 -12.88
C ASN A 184 27.76 22.62 -13.90
N PHE A 185 26.77 21.73 -13.91
CA PHE A 185 26.61 20.75 -14.98
C PHE A 185 25.86 21.39 -16.17
N SER A 186 26.11 20.90 -17.38
CA SER A 186 25.35 21.36 -18.54
C SER A 186 23.88 20.97 -18.39
N SER A 187 22.97 21.78 -18.93
CA SER A 187 21.54 21.49 -18.89
C SER A 187 21.21 20.12 -19.51
N ALA A 188 21.94 19.73 -20.56
CA ALA A 188 21.80 18.43 -21.22
C ALA A 188 22.16 17.24 -20.29
N VAL A 189 23.23 17.37 -19.48
CA VAL A 189 23.62 16.33 -18.52
C VAL A 189 22.60 16.24 -17.39
N VAL A 190 22.12 17.37 -16.87
CA VAL A 190 21.11 17.40 -15.81
C VAL A 190 19.80 16.74 -16.29
N GLU A 191 19.36 17.04 -17.50
CA GLU A 191 18.14 16.44 -18.08
C GLU A 191 18.28 14.93 -18.28
N ALA A 192 19.39 14.48 -18.87
CA ALA A 192 19.66 13.05 -19.09
C ALA A 192 19.72 12.26 -17.77
N VAL A 193 20.42 12.80 -16.77
CA VAL A 193 20.55 12.20 -15.43
C VAL A 193 19.22 12.19 -14.68
N THR A 194 18.42 13.24 -14.83
CA THR A 194 17.07 13.31 -14.23
C THR A 194 16.16 12.25 -14.83
N LEU A 195 16.18 12.07 -16.15
CA LEU A 195 15.40 11.04 -16.83
C LEU A 195 15.84 9.63 -16.42
N ALA A 196 17.15 9.37 -16.40
CA ALA A 196 17.71 8.09 -15.96
C ALA A 196 17.34 7.78 -14.50
N SER A 197 17.34 8.81 -13.64
CA SER A 197 16.90 8.69 -12.24
C SER A 197 15.42 8.33 -12.14
N LYS A 198 14.54 9.02 -12.89
CA LYS A 198 13.10 8.68 -12.94
C LYS A 198 12.87 7.23 -13.40
N GLN A 199 13.65 6.74 -14.37
CA GLN A 199 13.59 5.34 -14.81
C GLN A 199 14.12 4.37 -13.74
N ALA A 200 15.16 4.73 -13.00
CA ALA A 200 15.67 3.96 -11.86
C ALA A 200 14.60 3.82 -10.76
N TYR A 201 13.88 4.89 -10.44
CA TYR A 201 12.74 4.85 -9.53
C TYR A 201 11.63 3.93 -10.03
N CYS A 202 11.24 4.01 -11.31
CA CYS A 202 10.21 3.11 -11.87
C CYS A 202 10.59 1.64 -11.72
N HIS A 203 11.85 1.30 -11.97
CA HIS A 203 12.35 -0.07 -11.77
C HIS A 203 12.33 -0.48 -10.30
N ALA A 204 12.76 0.39 -9.39
CA ALA A 204 12.75 0.09 -7.96
C ALA A 204 11.30 -0.10 -7.45
N PHE A 205 10.36 0.71 -7.91
CA PHE A 205 8.93 0.56 -7.61
C PHE A 205 8.36 -0.75 -8.15
N PHE A 206 8.73 -1.15 -9.37
CA PHE A 206 8.34 -2.46 -9.91
C PHE A 206 8.82 -3.62 -9.01
N VAL A 207 10.08 -3.60 -8.58
CA VAL A 207 10.62 -4.65 -7.70
C VAL A 207 9.87 -4.72 -6.36
N VAL A 208 9.52 -3.56 -5.77
CA VAL A 208 8.74 -3.54 -4.53
C VAL A 208 7.31 -4.05 -4.77
N ALA A 209 6.66 -3.68 -5.87
CA ALA A 209 5.34 -4.18 -6.23
C ALA A 209 5.33 -5.71 -6.40
N MET A 210 6.35 -6.28 -7.04
CA MET A 210 6.52 -7.74 -7.17
C MET A 210 6.81 -8.42 -5.83
N THR A 211 7.60 -7.79 -4.97
CA THR A 211 7.82 -8.27 -3.60
C THR A 211 6.50 -8.29 -2.83
N SER A 212 5.69 -7.24 -2.97
CA SER A 212 4.37 -7.15 -2.34
C SER A 212 3.41 -8.21 -2.87
N MET A 213 3.43 -8.48 -4.18
CA MET A 213 2.65 -9.53 -4.84
C MET A 213 2.92 -10.90 -4.21
N ALA A 214 4.20 -11.25 -3.97
CA ALA A 214 4.55 -12.54 -3.37
C ALA A 214 3.91 -12.71 -1.98
N PHE A 215 3.99 -11.68 -1.11
CA PHE A 215 3.31 -11.70 0.19
C PHE A 215 1.77 -11.68 0.05
N GLY A 216 1.26 -10.99 -0.97
CA GLY A 216 -0.16 -10.95 -1.31
C GLY A 216 -0.72 -12.32 -1.66
N ILE A 217 -0.01 -13.10 -2.49
CA ILE A 217 -0.41 -14.46 -2.89
C ILE A 217 -0.49 -15.38 -1.67
N ILE A 218 0.49 -15.32 -0.77
CA ILE A 218 0.44 -16.09 0.49
C ILE A 218 -0.78 -15.68 1.31
N GLY A 219 -1.07 -14.38 1.40
CA GLY A 219 -2.26 -13.86 2.05
C GLY A 219 -3.57 -14.33 1.41
N LEU A 220 -3.64 -14.43 0.08
CA LEU A 220 -4.80 -14.94 -0.65
C LEU A 220 -5.05 -16.42 -0.36
N ILE A 221 -3.99 -17.24 -0.34
CA ILE A 221 -4.08 -18.64 0.05
C ILE A 221 -4.60 -18.76 1.48
N ALA A 222 -4.07 -17.94 2.40
CA ALA A 222 -4.56 -17.91 3.78
C ALA A 222 -6.04 -17.50 3.87
N CYS A 223 -6.49 -16.52 3.08
CA CYS A 223 -7.90 -16.12 3.01
C CYS A 223 -8.80 -17.23 2.45
N ALA A 224 -8.32 -17.98 1.45
CA ALA A 224 -9.06 -19.12 0.91
C ALA A 224 -9.19 -20.27 1.92
N CYS A 225 -8.24 -20.40 2.84
CA CYS A 225 -8.28 -21.38 3.94
C CYS A 225 -9.07 -20.89 5.17
N CYS A 226 -9.57 -19.66 5.20
CA CYS A 226 -10.38 -19.16 6.30
C CYS A 226 -11.72 -19.91 6.35
N LYS A 227 -12.14 -20.30 7.56
CA LYS A 227 -13.46 -20.92 7.77
C LYS A 227 -14.55 -19.88 7.60
N ASP A 228 -15.67 -20.31 7.02
CA ASP A 228 -16.85 -19.47 6.93
C ASP A 228 -17.44 -19.20 8.31
N VAL A 229 -17.79 -17.94 8.56
CA VAL A 229 -18.37 -17.47 9.82
C VAL A 229 -19.85 -17.11 9.64
N ASP A 230 -20.45 -17.43 8.49
CA ASP A 230 -21.83 -17.07 8.15
C ASP A 230 -22.85 -17.55 9.21
N HIS A 231 -22.60 -18.70 9.86
CA HIS A 231 -23.44 -19.24 10.93
C HIS A 231 -23.37 -18.45 12.26
N ARG A 232 -22.38 -17.56 12.45
CA ARG A 232 -22.23 -16.69 13.62
C ARG A 232 -22.47 -15.22 13.32
N MET A 233 -22.71 -14.88 12.05
CA MET A 233 -23.05 -13.53 11.60
C MET A 233 -24.57 -13.38 11.48
N ASP A 234 -25.28 -13.74 12.55
CA ASP A 234 -26.73 -13.57 12.67
C ASP A 234 -27.09 -12.39 13.59
N GLN A 235 -28.39 -12.07 13.72
CA GLN A 235 -28.85 -10.99 14.62
C GLN A 235 -28.97 -11.46 16.07
N HIS A 236 -28.20 -12.48 16.47
CA HIS A 236 -28.22 -12.96 17.84
C HIS A 236 -27.55 -11.97 18.78
N ILE A 237 -28.25 -11.62 19.85
CA ILE A 237 -27.73 -10.74 20.91
C ILE A 237 -27.20 -11.64 22.02
N GLU A 238 -25.87 -11.69 22.16
CA GLU A 238 -25.16 -12.50 23.17
C GLU A 238 -25.38 -11.99 24.61
N VAL A 239 -25.47 -10.68 24.80
CA VAL A 239 -25.63 -10.05 26.12
C VAL A 239 -26.64 -8.91 26.02
N PHE A 240 -27.63 -8.92 26.91
CA PHE A 240 -28.59 -7.83 27.05
C PHE A 240 -28.12 -6.86 28.12
N LEU A 241 -28.19 -5.56 27.83
CA LEU A 241 -27.83 -4.53 28.80
C LEU A 241 -28.77 -4.58 30.01
N GLU A 242 -28.22 -4.45 31.21
CA GLU A 242 -28.98 -4.51 32.47
C GLU A 242 -30.03 -3.39 32.60
N ASN A 243 -29.90 -2.32 31.83
CA ASN A 243 -30.77 -1.15 31.84
C ASN A 243 -31.52 -0.93 30.51
N ASP A 244 -31.77 -2.01 29.76
CA ASP A 244 -32.53 -1.95 28.50
C ASP A 244 -33.82 -2.78 28.57
N LYS A 245 -34.73 -2.59 27.62
CA LYS A 245 -36.04 -3.27 27.50
C LYS A 245 -35.94 -4.80 27.45
N LEU A 246 -34.75 -5.35 27.23
CA LEU A 246 -34.46 -6.77 27.12
C LEU A 246 -33.61 -7.29 28.30
N ALA A 247 -33.48 -6.51 29.38
CA ALA A 247 -32.69 -6.87 30.56
C ALA A 247 -33.15 -8.18 31.22
N ASP A 248 -34.43 -8.54 31.07
CA ASP A 248 -35.02 -9.81 31.53
C ASP A 248 -34.40 -11.04 30.87
N ARG A 249 -33.79 -10.87 29.69
CA ARG A 249 -33.14 -11.95 28.92
C ARG A 249 -31.65 -12.07 29.20
N ASN A 250 -31.06 -11.20 30.04
CA ASN A 250 -29.65 -11.26 30.38
C ASN A 250 -29.37 -12.46 31.30
N LYS A 251 -28.56 -13.42 30.82
CA LYS A 251 -28.14 -14.61 31.57
C LYS A 251 -26.90 -14.39 32.43
N PHE A 252 -26.24 -13.23 32.31
CA PHE A 252 -24.95 -12.91 32.95
C PHE A 252 -25.09 -11.88 34.09
N ARG A 253 -26.22 -11.92 34.81
CA ARG A 253 -26.47 -11.08 35.98
C ARG A 253 -25.66 -11.50 37.20
#